data_AF-A0A1G0E827-F1
#
_entry.id   AF-A0A1G0E827-F1
#
_cell.length_a   1.000
_cell.length_b   1.000
_cell.length_c   1.000
_cell.angle_alpha   90.00
_cell.angle_beta   90.00
_cell.angle_gamma   90.00
#
_symmetry.space_group_name_H-M   'P 1'
#
loop_
_entity.id
_entity.type
_entity.pdbx_description
1 polymer ?
#
loop_
_entity_poly.entity_id
_entity_poly.type
_entity_poly.pdbx_seq_one_letter_code
_entity_poly.pdbx_strand_id
1 'polypeptide(L)'
;MDTLVLNDGVVEVGISPSLGASVAYYNLLATKESPPFSFFRPISKDKKLEAFDLGSTIMIPWAGRISGGGFSFNGVWYPIKPNLSWQELPIHGDGFAHAWVVEEATPTFALLTLESAALAPYHYKATAEYTLTEKGFLLKTVVTHLGEVALPYGVGYHPWFTRTKATTLKAKSTSVILEDSRYLPTTTENIAGYPHWNFNQERILPEKWINNLFNGWDGTASICWKDKALGMEIDCSMSKHQFTRYVVYSPGDEQNFFCFEPMSHMIDAHHSKEGAVANGYIVLEKAQTLETAMLLTPKYL
;
A
#
# COMPACT_ATOMS: atom_id res chain seq x y z
N MET A 1 9.53 -19.81 -0.40
CA MET A 1 9.24 -18.62 0.41
C MET A 1 8.74 -19.12 1.76
N ASP A 2 9.23 -18.54 2.84
CA ASP A 2 8.67 -18.75 4.18
C ASP A 2 7.26 -18.12 4.24
N THR A 3 6.32 -18.80 4.90
CA THR A 3 4.97 -18.29 5.05
C THR A 3 4.51 -18.52 6.48
N LEU A 4 4.22 -17.42 7.18
CA LEU A 4 3.46 -17.42 8.42
C LEU A 4 1.97 -17.33 8.06
N VAL A 5 1.16 -18.23 8.61
CA VAL A 5 -0.26 -18.35 8.25
C VAL A 5 -1.14 -17.93 9.43
N LEU A 6 -2.02 -16.96 9.18
CA LEU A 6 -3.15 -16.65 10.05
C LEU A 6 -4.42 -17.31 9.47
N ASN A 7 -5.22 -17.94 10.32
CA ASN A 7 -6.42 -18.67 9.97
C ASN A 7 -7.43 -18.63 11.12
N ASP A 8 -8.68 -18.24 10.85
CA ASP A 8 -9.80 -18.21 11.80
C ASP A 8 -10.92 -19.22 11.45
N GLY A 9 -10.67 -20.10 10.48
CA GLY A 9 -11.63 -21.06 9.93
C GLY A 9 -12.53 -20.52 8.83
N VAL A 10 -12.55 -19.20 8.58
CA VAL A 10 -13.30 -18.55 7.50
C VAL A 10 -12.35 -18.01 6.43
N VAL A 11 -11.25 -17.40 6.85
CA VAL A 11 -10.23 -16.87 5.97
C VAL A 11 -8.84 -17.39 6.33
N GLU A 12 -7.95 -17.35 5.35
CA GLU A 12 -6.53 -17.63 5.54
C GLU A 12 -5.69 -16.50 4.94
N VAL A 13 -4.74 -15.99 5.72
CA VAL A 13 -3.79 -14.95 5.31
C VAL A 13 -2.37 -15.49 5.44
N GLY A 14 -1.64 -15.55 4.33
CA GLY A 14 -0.22 -15.89 4.32
C GLY A 14 0.65 -14.65 4.34
N ILE A 15 1.60 -14.55 5.25
CA ILE A 15 2.56 -13.45 5.40
C ILE A 15 3.96 -14.01 5.18
N SER A 16 4.81 -13.29 4.45
CA SER A 16 6.20 -13.67 4.19
C SER A 16 7.16 -12.78 4.98
N PRO A 17 7.71 -13.26 6.11
CA PRO A 17 8.71 -12.51 6.87
C PRO A 17 9.95 -12.16 6.03
N SER A 18 10.47 -13.09 5.22
CA SER A 18 11.67 -12.86 4.42
C SER A 18 11.50 -11.88 3.25
N LEU A 19 10.26 -11.63 2.82
CA LEU A 19 9.94 -10.70 1.73
C LEU A 19 9.19 -9.48 2.27
N GLY A 20 9.79 -8.76 3.22
CA GLY A 20 9.29 -7.45 3.64
C GLY A 20 8.04 -7.48 4.51
N ALA A 21 7.82 -8.58 5.25
CA ALA A 21 6.55 -8.87 5.92
C ALA A 21 5.33 -8.84 4.97
N SER A 22 5.54 -9.01 3.66
CA SER A 22 4.48 -8.84 2.67
C SER A 22 3.41 -9.92 2.79
N VAL A 23 2.16 -9.57 2.48
CA VAL A 23 1.05 -10.53 2.44
C VAL A 23 1.14 -11.30 1.14
N ALA A 24 1.40 -12.60 1.23
CA ALA A 24 1.42 -13.50 0.09
C ALA A 24 0.03 -13.67 -0.52
N TYR A 25 -0.99 -13.89 0.32
CA TYR A 25 -2.37 -14.11 -0.10
C TYR A 25 -3.36 -13.78 1.01
N TYR A 26 -4.59 -13.48 0.61
CA TYR A 26 -5.75 -13.37 1.49
C TYR A 26 -6.91 -14.13 0.86
N ASN A 27 -7.24 -15.29 1.44
CA ASN A 27 -8.16 -16.25 0.87
C ASN A 27 -9.41 -16.38 1.74
N LEU A 28 -10.58 -16.32 1.12
CA LEU A 28 -11.82 -16.87 1.66
C LEU A 28 -11.80 -18.39 1.47
N LEU A 29 -11.98 -19.13 2.56
CA LEU A 29 -12.05 -20.59 2.53
C LEU A 29 -13.40 -21.06 1.98
N ALA A 30 -13.40 -22.24 1.37
CA ALA A 30 -14.62 -22.84 0.84
C ALA A 30 -15.61 -23.19 1.96
N THR A 31 -16.89 -22.90 1.76
CA THR A 31 -17.97 -23.44 2.58
C THR A 31 -18.81 -24.43 1.76
N LYS A 32 -19.88 -25.00 2.34
CA LYS A 32 -20.83 -25.81 1.56
C LYS A 32 -21.60 -24.96 0.54
N GLU A 33 -21.73 -23.66 0.82
CA GLU A 33 -22.55 -22.70 0.09
C GLU A 33 -21.73 -21.81 -0.87
N SER A 34 -20.41 -21.69 -0.68
CA SER A 34 -19.55 -20.82 -1.50
C SER A 34 -18.19 -21.45 -1.84
N PRO A 35 -17.72 -21.36 -3.09
CA PRO A 35 -16.37 -21.76 -3.45
C PRO A 35 -15.32 -20.84 -2.79
N PRO A 36 -14.05 -21.27 -2.70
CA PRO A 36 -12.99 -20.43 -2.18
C PRO A 36 -12.69 -19.26 -3.14
N PHE A 37 -12.19 -18.15 -2.59
CA PHE A 37 -11.84 -16.97 -3.38
C PHE A 37 -10.57 -16.31 -2.86
N SER A 38 -9.64 -15.96 -3.76
CA SER A 38 -8.45 -15.17 -3.41
C SER A 38 -8.74 -13.69 -3.66
N PHE A 39 -8.72 -12.88 -2.61
CA PHE A 39 -8.93 -11.44 -2.71
C PHE A 39 -7.73 -10.73 -3.35
N PHE A 40 -6.53 -11.30 -3.21
CA PHE A 40 -5.32 -10.80 -3.85
C PHE A 40 -4.94 -11.64 -5.07
N ARG A 41 -4.13 -11.04 -5.95
CA ARG A 41 -3.61 -11.71 -7.14
C ARG A 41 -2.90 -13.02 -6.78
N PRO A 42 -2.94 -14.04 -7.65
CA PRO A 42 -2.16 -15.24 -7.45
C PRO A 42 -0.67 -14.97 -7.62
N ILE A 43 0.14 -15.69 -6.85
CA ILE A 43 1.60 -15.67 -6.96
C ILE A 43 2.05 -16.63 -8.07
N SER A 44 2.98 -16.21 -8.92
CA SER A 44 3.61 -17.09 -9.93
C SER A 44 4.53 -18.11 -9.27
N LYS A 45 4.48 -19.38 -9.69
CA LYS A 45 5.37 -20.44 -9.17
C LYS A 45 6.64 -20.64 -10.01
N ASP A 46 6.74 -19.94 -11.14
CA ASP A 46 7.75 -20.22 -12.18
C ASP A 46 9.01 -19.36 -12.06
N LYS A 47 9.14 -18.60 -10.98
CA LYS A 47 10.29 -17.73 -10.72
C LYS A 47 10.62 -17.61 -9.24
N LYS A 48 11.82 -17.10 -8.97
CA LYS A 48 12.16 -16.62 -7.62
C LYS A 48 11.27 -15.42 -7.30
N LEU A 49 10.58 -15.49 -6.17
CA LEU A 49 9.65 -14.47 -5.73
C LEU A 49 10.37 -13.30 -5.07
N GLU A 50 9.89 -12.10 -5.37
CA GLU A 50 10.21 -10.86 -4.67
C GLU A 50 8.95 -10.28 -4.01
N ALA A 51 9.08 -9.26 -3.17
CA ALA A 51 7.94 -8.68 -2.44
C ALA A 51 6.83 -8.18 -3.40
N PHE A 52 7.22 -7.57 -4.52
CA PHE A 52 6.32 -7.09 -5.58
C PHE A 52 5.74 -8.21 -6.47
N ASP A 53 5.92 -9.48 -6.12
CA ASP A 53 5.20 -10.62 -6.71
C ASP A 53 4.06 -11.14 -5.82
N LEU A 54 3.94 -10.61 -4.60
CA LEU A 54 2.99 -11.05 -3.58
C LEU A 54 1.67 -10.28 -3.63
N GLY A 55 0.77 -10.55 -2.69
CA GLY A 55 -0.56 -9.95 -2.63
C GLY A 55 -0.60 -8.53 -2.05
N SER A 56 0.32 -8.14 -1.16
CA SER A 56 0.44 -6.77 -0.65
C SER A 56 1.80 -6.51 0.01
N THR A 57 2.37 -5.32 -0.16
CA THR A 57 3.61 -4.89 0.50
C THR A 57 3.43 -3.62 1.32
N ILE A 58 4.24 -3.45 2.37
CA ILE A 58 4.35 -2.20 3.14
C ILE A 58 5.37 -1.27 2.48
N MET A 59 5.00 -0.01 2.29
CA MET A 59 5.85 1.03 1.67
C MET A 59 6.31 2.01 2.74
N ILE A 60 7.53 1.82 3.23
CA ILE A 60 8.17 2.63 4.28
C ILE A 60 9.67 2.77 3.99
N PRO A 61 10.29 3.93 4.29
CA PRO A 61 9.74 5.08 5.02
C PRO A 61 9.03 6.13 4.15
N TRP A 62 8.70 5.80 2.89
CA TRP A 62 7.80 6.57 2.03
C TRP A 62 7.13 5.67 0.99
N ALA A 63 6.09 6.18 0.33
CA ALA A 63 5.41 5.51 -0.78
C ALA A 63 5.56 6.26 -2.11
N GLY A 64 5.65 5.53 -3.22
CA GLY A 64 5.86 6.10 -4.55
C GLY A 64 7.31 6.54 -4.76
N ARG A 65 7.52 7.38 -5.79
CA ARG A 65 8.84 7.79 -6.28
C ARG A 65 9.37 9.03 -5.57
N ILE A 66 10.70 9.14 -5.48
CA ILE A 66 11.43 10.38 -5.21
C ILE A 66 12.30 10.68 -6.43
N SER A 67 12.12 11.84 -7.04
CA SER A 67 12.88 12.30 -8.20
C SER A 67 14.16 13.05 -7.77
N GLY A 68 14.93 13.55 -8.74
CA GLY A 68 16.09 14.41 -8.48
C GLY A 68 17.30 13.73 -7.83
N GLY A 69 17.27 12.41 -7.60
CA GLY A 69 18.37 11.66 -6.97
C GLY A 69 18.49 11.87 -5.46
N GLY A 70 17.44 12.39 -4.81
CA GLY A 70 17.45 12.74 -3.40
C GLY A 70 16.46 13.86 -3.09
N PHE A 71 16.58 14.46 -1.90
CA PHE A 71 15.78 15.61 -1.50
C PHE A 71 16.52 16.55 -0.56
N SER A 72 16.07 17.81 -0.52
CA SER A 72 16.52 18.78 0.48
C SER A 72 15.55 18.80 1.66
N PHE A 73 16.07 18.76 2.89
CA PHE A 73 15.29 18.97 4.10
C PHE A 73 16.08 19.83 5.09
N ASN A 74 15.44 20.87 5.62
CA ASN A 74 16.07 21.88 6.50
C ASN A 74 17.41 22.43 5.96
N GLY A 75 17.48 22.67 4.65
CA GLY A 75 18.66 23.23 3.98
C GLY A 75 19.80 22.23 3.74
N VAL A 76 19.62 20.95 4.09
CA VAL A 76 20.59 19.87 3.85
C VAL A 76 20.12 18.98 2.70
N TRP A 77 21.03 18.65 1.78
CA TRP A 77 20.76 17.71 0.69
C TRP A 77 21.02 16.26 1.12
N TYR A 78 20.06 15.40 0.86
CA TYR A 78 20.09 13.97 1.15
C TYR A 78 19.98 13.15 -0.14
N PRO A 79 21.06 12.50 -0.62
CA PRO A 79 21.01 11.70 -1.82
C PRO A 79 20.29 10.37 -1.57
N ILE A 80 19.37 10.00 -2.47
CA ILE A 80 18.69 8.69 -2.45
C ILE A 80 18.93 8.01 -3.79
N LYS A 81 19.58 6.85 -3.76
CA LYS A 81 19.85 6.04 -4.95
C LYS A 81 18.65 5.16 -5.29
N PRO A 82 18.44 4.80 -6.57
CA PRO A 82 17.48 3.77 -6.94
C PRO A 82 17.72 2.48 -6.14
N ASN A 83 16.64 1.92 -5.61
CA ASN A 83 16.61 0.79 -4.69
C ASN A 83 16.10 -0.51 -5.34
N LEU A 84 15.67 -0.45 -6.60
CA LEU A 84 15.25 -1.59 -7.41
C LEU A 84 16.00 -1.56 -8.74
N SER A 85 16.56 -2.70 -9.16
CA SER A 85 17.41 -2.78 -10.36
C SER A 85 16.69 -2.47 -11.67
N TRP A 86 15.36 -2.58 -11.68
CA TRP A 86 14.49 -2.35 -12.83
C TRP A 86 13.75 -1.00 -12.75
N GLN A 87 14.10 -0.13 -11.80
CA GLN A 87 13.57 1.22 -11.67
C GLN A 87 14.69 2.25 -11.79
N GLU A 88 14.44 3.34 -12.51
CA GLU A 88 15.37 4.47 -12.64
C GLU A 88 15.36 5.38 -11.42
N LEU A 89 14.26 5.40 -10.66
CA LEU A 89 14.06 6.28 -9.50
C LEU A 89 13.89 5.44 -8.22
N PRO A 90 14.35 5.95 -7.06
CA PRO A 90 14.02 5.33 -5.79
C PRO A 90 12.51 5.33 -5.54
N ILE A 91 11.99 4.20 -5.05
CA ILE A 91 10.55 3.96 -4.95
C ILE A 91 10.20 3.12 -3.71
N HIS A 92 9.14 3.50 -3.00
CA HIS A 92 8.53 2.72 -1.90
C HIS A 92 9.41 2.42 -0.67
N GLY A 93 10.55 3.09 -0.51
CA GLY A 93 11.46 2.87 0.61
C GLY A 93 12.16 1.50 0.57
N ASP A 94 12.47 0.94 1.72
CA ASP A 94 13.22 -0.33 1.84
C ASP A 94 12.55 -1.37 2.73
N GLY A 95 11.43 -1.04 3.41
CA GLY A 95 10.74 -2.00 4.27
C GLY A 95 10.38 -3.31 3.55
N PHE A 96 9.98 -3.22 2.29
CA PHE A 96 9.65 -4.39 1.46
C PHE A 96 10.87 -5.25 1.08
N ALA A 97 12.08 -4.68 1.12
CA ALA A 97 13.31 -5.27 0.59
C ALA A 97 14.08 -6.10 1.64
N HIS A 98 13.67 -6.04 2.90
CA HIS A 98 14.36 -6.68 4.01
C HIS A 98 13.55 -7.82 4.61
N ALA A 99 14.25 -8.77 5.22
CA ALA A 99 13.62 -9.78 6.06
C ALA A 99 13.23 -9.14 7.40
N TRP A 100 11.99 -9.41 7.83
CA TRP A 100 11.48 -8.97 9.13
C TRP A 100 11.60 -10.10 10.14
N VAL A 101 11.86 -9.74 11.39
CA VAL A 101 11.92 -10.67 12.52
C VAL A 101 10.50 -10.95 13.01
N VAL A 102 10.12 -12.22 13.14
CA VAL A 102 8.86 -12.61 13.77
C VAL A 102 9.05 -12.59 15.29
N GLU A 103 8.38 -11.67 15.97
CA GLU A 103 8.43 -11.54 17.43
C GLU A 103 7.34 -12.41 18.10
N GLU A 104 6.15 -12.45 17.50
CA GLU A 104 5.00 -13.19 18.00
C GLU A 104 4.19 -13.77 16.84
N ALA A 105 3.66 -14.98 17.04
CA ALA A 105 2.78 -15.65 16.09
C ALA A 105 1.77 -16.54 16.82
N THR A 106 0.50 -16.38 16.47
CA THR A 106 -0.62 -17.23 16.85
C THR A 106 -1.46 -17.53 15.61
N PRO A 107 -2.50 -18.40 15.68
CA PRO A 107 -3.37 -18.63 14.55
C PRO A 107 -4.07 -17.38 14.00
N THR A 108 -4.26 -16.32 14.79
CA THR A 108 -5.01 -15.12 14.33
C THR A 108 -4.23 -13.82 14.49
N PHE A 109 -2.96 -13.88 14.92
CA PHE A 109 -2.13 -12.71 15.15
C PHE A 109 -0.66 -12.97 14.78
N ALA A 110 0.00 -11.97 14.23
CA ALA A 110 1.45 -11.95 14.07
C ALA A 110 2.01 -10.53 14.31
N LEU A 111 3.14 -10.46 15.01
CA LEU A 111 3.93 -9.24 15.17
C LEU A 111 5.29 -9.46 14.52
N LEU A 112 5.65 -8.58 13.59
CA LEU A 112 6.94 -8.57 12.94
C LEU A 112 7.64 -7.22 13.15
N THR A 113 8.98 -7.24 13.22
CA THR A 113 9.79 -6.03 13.36
C THR A 113 10.91 -5.96 12.32
N LEU A 114 11.30 -4.73 12.00
CA LEU A 114 12.45 -4.42 11.16
C LEU A 114 13.19 -3.23 11.77
N GLU A 115 14.51 -3.27 11.83
CA GLU A 115 15.33 -2.07 11.94
C GLU A 115 16.08 -1.91 10.62
N SER A 116 15.96 -0.73 9.99
CA SER A 116 16.71 -0.43 8.76
C SER A 116 17.44 0.90 8.85
N ALA A 117 18.66 0.88 8.34
CA ALA A 117 19.46 2.05 7.98
C ALA A 117 20.02 1.94 6.55
N ALA A 118 19.41 1.08 5.71
CA ALA A 118 19.94 0.76 4.38
C ALA A 118 19.78 1.93 3.38
N LEU A 119 18.75 2.75 3.54
CA LEU A 119 18.51 3.95 2.76
C LEU A 119 18.84 5.22 3.55
N ALA A 120 20.14 5.53 3.67
CA ALA A 120 20.57 6.81 4.24
C ALA A 120 19.84 7.99 3.57
N PRO A 121 19.31 8.97 4.33
CA PRO A 121 19.56 9.23 5.76
C PRO A 121 18.58 8.53 6.72
N TYR A 122 17.66 7.71 6.22
CA TYR A 122 16.67 7.06 7.06
C TYR A 122 17.32 5.96 7.93
N HIS A 123 17.17 6.10 9.24
CA HIS A 123 17.39 5.05 10.22
C HIS A 123 16.12 4.94 11.07
N TYR A 124 15.47 3.77 11.03
CA TYR A 124 14.19 3.56 11.68
C TYR A 124 14.01 2.14 12.18
N LYS A 125 13.13 1.99 13.18
CA LYS A 125 12.53 0.71 13.55
C LYS A 125 11.06 0.71 13.15
N ALA A 126 10.61 -0.35 12.50
CA ALA A 126 9.23 -0.56 12.12
C ALA A 126 8.65 -1.80 12.78
N THR A 127 7.34 -1.76 13.03
CA THR A 127 6.54 -2.91 13.41
C THR A 127 5.40 -3.10 12.43
N ALA A 128 5.06 -4.35 12.15
CA ALA A 128 3.90 -4.75 11.36
C ALA A 128 3.10 -5.76 12.17
N GLU A 129 1.91 -5.35 12.60
CA GLU A 129 0.96 -6.19 13.32
C GLU A 129 -0.14 -6.64 12.36
N TYR A 130 -0.27 -7.95 12.21
CA TYR A 130 -1.29 -8.59 11.40
C TYR A 130 -2.29 -9.27 12.33
N THR A 131 -3.57 -8.98 12.19
CA THR A 131 -4.62 -9.55 13.04
C THR A 131 -5.82 -9.96 12.23
N LEU A 132 -6.29 -11.20 12.41
CA LEU A 132 -7.64 -11.61 12.03
C LEU A 132 -8.59 -11.20 13.16
N THR A 133 -9.42 -10.21 12.89
CA THR A 133 -10.47 -9.72 13.78
C THR A 133 -11.82 -10.29 13.36
N GLU A 134 -12.84 -10.17 14.21
CA GLU A 134 -14.22 -10.54 13.84
C GLU A 134 -14.75 -9.80 12.61
N LYS A 135 -14.16 -8.64 12.25
CA LYS A 135 -14.55 -7.85 11.09
C LYS A 135 -13.77 -8.23 9.83
N GLY A 136 -12.55 -8.73 9.97
CA GLY A 136 -11.65 -8.97 8.85
C GLY A 136 -10.18 -8.84 9.21
N PHE A 137 -9.36 -8.67 8.18
CA PHE A 137 -7.91 -8.67 8.28
C PHE A 137 -7.36 -7.25 8.51
N LEU A 138 -6.74 -7.03 9.66
CA LEU A 138 -6.15 -5.76 10.06
C LEU A 138 -4.62 -5.81 9.93
N LEU A 139 -4.06 -4.82 9.25
CA LEU A 139 -2.63 -4.49 9.25
C LEU A 139 -2.43 -3.16 9.97
N LYS A 140 -1.65 -3.14 11.06
CA LYS A 140 -1.12 -1.90 11.66
C LYS A 140 0.37 -1.81 11.44
N THR A 141 0.84 -0.62 11.08
CA THR A 141 2.26 -0.33 10.90
C THR A 141 2.66 0.83 11.80
N VAL A 142 3.74 0.66 12.55
CA VAL A 142 4.38 1.74 13.31
C VAL A 142 5.80 1.92 12.80
N VAL A 143 6.21 3.15 12.51
CA VAL A 143 7.58 3.50 12.13
C VAL A 143 8.12 4.49 13.14
N THR A 144 9.22 4.15 13.80
CA THR A 144 9.93 4.97 14.79
C THR A 144 11.23 5.47 14.20
N HIS A 145 11.45 6.78 14.14
CA HIS A 145 12.72 7.34 13.69
C HIS A 145 13.81 7.10 14.74
N LEU A 146 14.97 6.57 14.33
CA LEU A 146 16.12 6.30 15.19
C LEU A 146 17.30 7.24 14.93
N GLY A 147 17.29 7.96 13.80
CA GLY A 147 18.33 8.91 13.43
C GLY A 147 18.38 10.13 14.36
N GLU A 148 19.51 10.85 14.30
CA GLU A 148 19.72 12.07 15.10
C GLU A 148 19.08 13.32 14.48
N VAL A 149 18.83 13.29 13.16
CA VAL A 149 18.30 14.44 12.43
C VAL A 149 16.88 14.13 12.00
N ALA A 150 15.94 15.01 12.38
CA ALA A 150 14.55 14.89 11.98
C ALA A 150 14.41 14.73 10.46
N LEU A 151 13.51 13.85 10.03
CA LEU A 151 13.25 13.60 8.62
C LEU A 151 11.75 13.46 8.33
N PRO A 152 11.31 13.78 7.09
CA PRO A 152 9.95 13.51 6.64
C PRO A 152 9.74 12.01 6.40
N TYR A 153 8.72 11.45 7.05
CA TYR A 153 8.27 10.07 6.92
C TYR A 153 6.87 9.98 6.30
N GLY A 154 6.66 8.90 5.58
CA GLY A 154 5.40 8.51 4.97
C GLY A 154 5.20 6.99 5.05
N VAL A 155 3.95 6.58 4.95
CA VAL A 155 3.55 5.17 4.83
C VAL A 155 2.57 5.03 3.67
N GLY A 156 2.64 3.89 2.98
CA GLY A 156 1.56 3.39 2.15
C GLY A 156 1.50 1.86 2.13
N TYR A 157 0.41 1.35 1.59
CA TYR A 157 0.21 -0.09 1.37
C TYR A 157 -0.06 -0.36 -0.09
N HIS A 158 0.49 -1.45 -0.62
CA HIS A 158 0.40 -1.77 -2.05
C HIS A 158 -0.34 -3.09 -2.30
N PRO A 159 -1.63 -3.23 -1.97
CA PRO A 159 -2.36 -4.47 -2.22
C PRO A 159 -2.69 -4.63 -3.70
N TRP A 160 -2.35 -5.79 -4.27
CA TRP A 160 -2.76 -6.24 -5.60
C TRP A 160 -4.02 -7.09 -5.47
N PHE A 161 -5.18 -6.46 -5.62
CA PHE A 161 -6.47 -7.14 -5.60
C PHE A 161 -6.71 -7.93 -6.89
N THR A 162 -7.43 -9.04 -6.77
CA THR A 162 -7.98 -9.78 -7.91
C THR A 162 -8.84 -8.85 -8.76
N ARG A 163 -8.72 -8.94 -10.08
CA ARG A 163 -9.52 -8.20 -11.07
C ARG A 163 -10.30 -9.18 -11.94
N THR A 164 -11.59 -8.92 -12.08
CA THR A 164 -12.50 -9.53 -13.06
C THR A 164 -13.11 -8.44 -13.94
N LYS A 165 -13.76 -8.83 -15.04
CA LYS A 165 -14.53 -7.88 -15.89
C LYS A 165 -15.71 -7.23 -15.15
N ALA A 166 -16.15 -7.80 -14.04
CA ALA A 166 -17.25 -7.26 -13.23
C ALA A 166 -16.75 -6.54 -11.97
N THR A 167 -15.43 -6.31 -11.84
CA THR A 167 -14.84 -5.60 -10.69
C THR A 167 -15.22 -4.13 -10.75
N THR A 168 -15.85 -3.64 -9.69
CA THR A 168 -16.13 -2.23 -9.50
C THR A 168 -15.42 -1.68 -8.26
N LEU A 169 -15.07 -0.40 -8.30
CA LEU A 169 -14.43 0.35 -7.22
C LEU A 169 -15.30 1.56 -6.86
N LYS A 170 -15.40 1.84 -5.57
CA LYS A 170 -15.91 3.09 -5.03
C LYS A 170 -14.92 3.65 -4.01
N ALA A 171 -14.41 4.85 -4.26
CA ALA A 171 -13.49 5.56 -3.36
C ALA A 171 -13.62 7.06 -3.60
N LYS A 172 -13.81 7.83 -2.51
CA LYS A 172 -14.00 9.28 -2.65
C LYS A 172 -12.73 9.98 -3.10
N SER A 173 -12.85 10.95 -4.00
CA SER A 173 -11.76 11.82 -4.39
C SER A 173 -12.29 13.18 -4.86
N THR A 174 -11.47 14.21 -4.71
CA THR A 174 -11.74 15.57 -5.20
C THR A 174 -10.91 15.89 -6.43
N SER A 175 -9.73 15.30 -6.55
CA SER A 175 -8.83 15.48 -7.68
C SER A 175 -8.04 14.22 -8.02
N VAL A 176 -7.52 14.19 -9.25
CA VAL A 176 -6.59 13.19 -9.76
C VAL A 176 -5.29 13.88 -10.16
N ILE A 177 -4.17 13.21 -9.90
CA ILE A 177 -2.83 13.68 -10.25
C ILE A 177 -2.43 12.96 -11.54
N LEU A 178 -2.16 13.72 -12.59
CA LEU A 178 -1.62 13.19 -13.84
C LEU A 178 -0.13 12.87 -13.71
N GLU A 179 0.38 11.98 -14.55
CA GLU A 179 1.76 11.53 -14.53
C GLU A 179 2.50 11.80 -15.85
N ASP A 180 3.82 12.00 -15.78
CA ASP A 180 4.71 12.01 -16.94
C ASP A 180 5.13 10.58 -17.34
N SER A 181 5.96 10.46 -18.38
CA SER A 181 6.47 9.16 -18.84
C SER A 181 7.41 8.45 -17.85
N ARG A 182 7.79 9.11 -16.76
CA ARG A 182 8.57 8.54 -15.64
C ARG A 182 7.69 8.26 -14.42
N TYR A 183 6.37 8.35 -14.60
CA TYR A 183 5.37 8.14 -13.56
C TYR A 183 5.48 9.14 -12.40
N LEU A 184 5.97 10.35 -12.69
CA LEU A 184 6.05 11.45 -11.72
C LEU A 184 4.83 12.38 -11.86
N PRO A 185 4.32 12.94 -10.74
CA PRO A 185 3.24 13.92 -10.75
C PRO A 185 3.51 15.11 -11.67
N THR A 186 2.51 15.51 -12.44
CA THR A 186 2.59 16.69 -13.32
C THR A 186 1.56 17.75 -12.93
N THR A 187 0.28 17.48 -13.15
CA THR A 187 -0.81 18.39 -12.82
C THR A 187 -1.83 17.74 -11.89
N THR A 188 -2.47 18.57 -11.07
CA THR A 188 -3.62 18.17 -10.25
C THR A 188 -4.88 18.67 -10.93
N GLU A 189 -5.74 17.74 -11.32
CA GLU A 189 -6.96 18.03 -12.07
C GLU A 189 -8.21 17.71 -11.25
N ASN A 190 -9.28 18.48 -11.44
CA ASN A 190 -10.56 18.19 -10.80
C ASN A 190 -11.12 16.84 -11.31
N ILE A 191 -11.51 15.96 -10.39
CA ILE A 191 -11.99 14.61 -10.76
C ILE A 191 -13.24 14.63 -11.66
N ALA A 192 -14.04 15.71 -11.61
CA ALA A 192 -15.20 15.87 -12.47
C ALA A 192 -14.84 15.91 -13.97
N GLY A 193 -13.62 16.32 -14.31
CA GLY A 193 -13.11 16.28 -15.69
C GLY A 193 -12.71 14.89 -16.18
N TYR A 194 -12.64 13.89 -15.30
CA TYR A 194 -12.16 12.54 -15.58
C TYR A 194 -13.22 11.49 -15.21
N PRO A 195 -14.39 11.47 -15.89
CA PRO A 195 -15.52 10.63 -15.49
C PRO A 195 -15.21 9.13 -15.43
N HIS A 196 -14.29 8.62 -16.27
CA HIS A 196 -13.88 7.22 -16.26
C HIS A 196 -12.98 6.83 -15.07
N TRP A 197 -12.37 7.83 -14.41
CA TRP A 197 -11.57 7.66 -13.20
C TRP A 197 -12.29 8.15 -11.95
N ASN A 198 -13.52 8.64 -12.09
CA ASN A 198 -14.30 9.15 -10.97
C ASN A 198 -15.00 8.00 -10.22
N PHE A 199 -14.35 7.52 -9.18
CA PHE A 199 -14.81 6.45 -8.29
C PHE A 199 -15.65 6.95 -7.10
N ASN A 200 -16.10 8.21 -7.08
CA ASN A 200 -16.99 8.72 -6.01
C ASN A 200 -18.32 7.94 -5.93
N GLN A 201 -18.72 7.33 -7.05
CA GLN A 201 -19.75 6.31 -7.13
C GLN A 201 -19.13 5.01 -7.61
N GLU A 202 -19.79 3.90 -7.31
CA GLU A 202 -19.34 2.58 -7.75
C GLU A 202 -19.18 2.55 -9.29
N ARG A 203 -17.99 2.17 -9.76
CA ARG A 203 -17.63 2.20 -11.17
C ARG A 203 -16.70 1.05 -11.55
N ILE A 204 -16.86 0.53 -12.76
CA ILE A 204 -15.94 -0.46 -13.34
C ILE A 204 -14.53 0.14 -13.52
N LEU A 205 -13.51 -0.69 -13.32
CA LEU A 205 -12.12 -0.27 -13.58
C LEU A 205 -11.90 0.00 -15.08
N PRO A 206 -11.09 1.01 -15.45
CA PRO A 206 -10.75 1.28 -16.85
C PRO A 206 -10.12 0.06 -17.55
N GLU A 207 -10.50 -0.20 -18.80
CA GLU A 207 -9.94 -1.30 -19.59
C GLU A 207 -8.46 -1.10 -19.91
N LYS A 208 -8.01 0.16 -19.98
CA LYS A 208 -6.64 0.55 -20.28
C LYS A 208 -5.85 0.93 -19.03
N TRP A 209 -4.58 1.23 -19.24
CA TRP A 209 -3.65 1.74 -18.23
C TRP A 209 -4.27 2.83 -17.36
N ILE A 210 -4.07 2.69 -16.05
CA ILE A 210 -4.23 3.73 -15.05
C ILE A 210 -3.10 3.57 -14.04
N ASN A 211 -2.47 4.66 -13.64
CA ASN A 211 -1.44 4.69 -12.61
C ASN A 211 -1.46 6.08 -11.98
N ASN A 212 -2.54 6.38 -11.28
CA ASN A 212 -2.81 7.75 -10.86
C ASN A 212 -3.10 7.81 -9.37
N LEU A 213 -2.55 8.85 -8.73
CA LEU A 213 -2.88 9.22 -7.37
C LEU A 213 -4.16 10.06 -7.37
N PHE A 214 -5.02 9.78 -6.42
CA PHE A 214 -6.26 10.50 -6.15
C PHE A 214 -6.17 11.15 -4.78
N ASN A 215 -6.61 12.40 -4.70
CA ASN A 215 -6.57 13.19 -3.47
C ASN A 215 -7.98 13.45 -2.91
N GLY A 216 -8.06 13.82 -1.64
CA GLY A 216 -9.34 14.06 -0.96
C GLY A 216 -10.07 12.78 -0.58
N TRP A 217 -9.32 11.71 -0.34
CA TRP A 217 -9.86 10.44 0.14
C TRP A 217 -10.22 10.54 1.62
N ASP A 218 -11.32 9.90 2.01
CA ASP A 218 -11.82 9.87 3.39
C ASP A 218 -11.36 8.63 4.17
N GLY A 219 -10.42 7.86 3.62
CA GLY A 219 -9.88 6.66 4.24
C GLY A 219 -10.73 5.40 4.03
N THR A 220 -11.82 5.46 3.26
CA THR A 220 -12.68 4.30 2.99
C THR A 220 -12.91 4.02 1.52
N ALA A 221 -12.89 2.74 1.13
CA ALA A 221 -13.18 2.32 -0.24
C ALA A 221 -13.86 0.96 -0.27
N SER A 222 -14.63 0.69 -1.33
CA SER A 222 -15.23 -0.63 -1.56
C SER A 222 -14.85 -1.17 -2.94
N ILE A 223 -14.57 -2.47 -2.98
CA ILE A 223 -14.32 -3.25 -4.19
C ILE A 223 -15.40 -4.32 -4.27
N CYS A 224 -16.06 -4.45 -5.41
CA CYS A 224 -17.10 -5.47 -5.61
C CYS A 224 -16.75 -6.37 -6.80
N TRP A 225 -16.78 -7.69 -6.59
CA TRP A 225 -16.73 -8.72 -7.63
C TRP A 225 -18.13 -9.27 -7.84
N LYS A 226 -18.96 -8.58 -8.63
CA LYS A 226 -20.37 -8.95 -8.83
C LYS A 226 -20.54 -10.35 -9.41
N ASP A 227 -19.62 -10.78 -10.25
CA ASP A 227 -19.61 -12.13 -10.82
C ASP A 227 -19.29 -13.23 -9.81
N LYS A 228 -18.88 -12.86 -8.59
CA LYS A 228 -18.58 -13.74 -7.46
C LYS A 228 -19.56 -13.57 -6.29
N ALA A 229 -20.47 -12.58 -6.35
CA ALA A 229 -21.28 -12.15 -5.21
C ALA A 229 -20.44 -11.85 -3.95
N LEU A 230 -19.25 -11.26 -4.16
CA LEU A 230 -18.28 -10.92 -3.12
C LEU A 230 -17.84 -9.47 -3.22
N GLY A 231 -17.41 -8.90 -2.09
CA GLY A 231 -16.80 -7.58 -2.01
C GLY A 231 -15.72 -7.49 -0.93
N MET A 232 -15.02 -6.37 -0.93
CA MET A 232 -14.01 -5.99 0.06
C MET A 232 -14.23 -4.54 0.45
N GLU A 233 -14.43 -4.30 1.74
CA GLU A 233 -14.36 -2.95 2.30
C GLU A 233 -12.94 -2.70 2.81
N ILE A 234 -12.40 -1.54 2.45
CA ILE A 234 -11.10 -1.05 2.88
C ILE A 234 -11.36 0.11 3.83
N ASP A 235 -10.90 -0.01 5.07
CA ASP A 235 -11.06 1.02 6.10
C ASP A 235 -9.71 1.38 6.73
N CYS A 236 -9.29 2.62 6.49
CA CYS A 236 -8.09 3.22 7.04
C CYS A 236 -8.39 4.30 8.09
N SER A 237 -9.67 4.53 8.42
CA SER A 237 -10.13 5.61 9.31
C SER A 237 -9.64 5.48 10.75
N MET A 238 -9.28 4.27 11.17
CA MET A 238 -8.69 3.99 12.48
C MET A 238 -7.20 4.34 12.57
N SER A 239 -6.57 4.76 11.47
CA SER A 239 -5.17 5.20 11.48
C SER A 239 -4.99 6.47 12.30
N LYS A 240 -4.02 6.47 13.22
CA LYS A 240 -3.62 7.68 13.96
C LYS A 240 -3.11 8.77 13.01
N HIS A 241 -2.36 8.37 11.99
CA HIS A 241 -1.95 9.26 10.89
C HIS A 241 -2.73 8.89 9.64
N GLN A 242 -3.50 9.86 9.12
CA GLN A 242 -4.52 9.59 8.13
C GLN A 242 -3.94 9.31 6.74
N PHE A 243 -4.52 8.31 6.08
CA PHE A 243 -4.42 8.17 4.63
C PHE A 243 -5.44 9.12 3.99
N THR A 244 -4.96 10.10 3.25
CA THR A 244 -5.78 11.15 2.63
C THR A 244 -5.84 11.01 1.10
N ARG A 245 -5.16 10.00 0.58
CA ARG A 245 -4.94 9.73 -0.84
C ARG A 245 -4.91 8.24 -1.10
N TYR A 246 -5.14 7.87 -2.36
CA TYR A 246 -4.89 6.52 -2.84
C TYR A 246 -4.33 6.54 -4.26
N VAL A 247 -3.57 5.52 -4.64
CA VAL A 247 -3.25 5.25 -6.05
C VAL A 247 -4.15 4.14 -6.57
N VAL A 248 -4.63 4.29 -7.81
CA VAL A 248 -5.16 3.17 -8.58
C VAL A 248 -4.16 2.84 -9.66
N TYR A 249 -3.58 1.65 -9.57
CA TYR A 249 -2.73 1.08 -10.60
C TYR A 249 -3.45 -0.08 -11.29
N SER A 250 -3.54 -0.05 -12.61
CA SER A 250 -3.98 -1.20 -13.38
C SER A 250 -3.35 -1.20 -14.76
N PRO A 251 -2.63 -2.26 -15.14
CA PRO A 251 -1.98 -2.36 -16.46
C PRO A 251 -2.99 -2.51 -17.61
N GLY A 252 -4.22 -2.93 -17.34
CA GLY A 252 -5.26 -3.18 -18.33
C GLY A 252 -6.13 -4.38 -17.97
N ASP A 253 -7.24 -4.58 -18.68
CA ASP A 253 -8.21 -5.67 -18.41
C ASP A 253 -7.75 -7.05 -18.89
N GLU A 254 -6.64 -7.11 -19.62
CA GLU A 254 -5.92 -8.36 -19.92
C GLU A 254 -5.26 -8.98 -18.68
N GLN A 255 -5.04 -8.18 -17.62
CA GLN A 255 -4.48 -8.65 -16.36
C GLN A 255 -5.58 -8.94 -15.33
N ASN A 256 -5.35 -9.95 -14.52
CA ASN A 256 -6.27 -10.42 -13.48
C ASN A 256 -6.07 -9.71 -12.13
N PHE A 257 -5.44 -8.54 -12.12
CA PHE A 257 -5.24 -7.75 -10.90
C PHE A 257 -5.30 -6.24 -11.16
N PHE A 258 -5.50 -5.49 -10.08
CA PHE A 258 -5.28 -4.05 -9.98
C PHE A 258 -4.82 -3.71 -8.57
N CYS A 259 -4.27 -2.52 -8.34
CA CYS A 259 -3.91 -2.04 -7.02
C CYS A 259 -4.81 -0.89 -6.60
N PHE A 260 -5.17 -0.90 -5.32
CA PHE A 260 -5.71 0.25 -4.62
C PHE A 260 -4.78 0.53 -3.46
N GLU A 261 -4.01 1.61 -3.54
CA GLU A 261 -2.88 1.83 -2.64
C GLU A 261 -3.16 3.02 -1.71
N PRO A 262 -3.57 2.80 -0.45
CA PRO A 262 -3.62 3.85 0.56
C PRO A 262 -2.27 4.56 0.69
N MET A 263 -2.25 5.89 0.59
CA MET A 263 -1.06 6.72 0.72
C MET A 263 -1.26 7.89 1.69
N SER A 264 -0.31 8.07 2.60
CA SER A 264 -0.33 9.18 3.56
C SER A 264 0.05 10.52 2.92
N HIS A 265 0.85 10.48 1.85
CA HIS A 265 1.41 11.67 1.20
C HIS A 265 1.32 11.61 -0.33
N MET A 266 1.62 12.73 -0.99
CA MET A 266 1.75 12.80 -2.46
C MET A 266 3.03 12.09 -2.93
N ILE A 267 2.98 11.49 -4.12
CA ILE A 267 4.20 11.02 -4.80
C ILE A 267 5.14 12.21 -4.99
N ASP A 268 6.44 12.00 -4.81
CA ASP A 268 7.48 13.00 -5.01
C ASP A 268 7.35 14.31 -4.21
N ALA A 269 6.58 14.29 -3.11
CA ALA A 269 6.27 15.53 -2.38
C ALA A 269 7.46 16.23 -1.73
N HIS A 270 8.62 15.59 -1.68
CA HIS A 270 9.87 16.23 -1.28
C HIS A 270 10.24 17.42 -2.18
N HIS A 271 9.83 17.38 -3.45
CA HIS A 271 10.10 18.43 -4.44
C HIS A 271 8.89 19.33 -4.73
N SER A 272 7.81 19.20 -3.96
CA SER A 272 6.67 20.09 -4.10
C SER A 272 7.00 21.50 -3.61
N LYS A 273 6.35 22.52 -4.19
CA LYS A 273 6.59 23.93 -3.82
C LYS A 273 6.13 24.23 -2.39
N GLU A 274 5.08 23.57 -1.95
CA GLU A 274 4.50 23.69 -0.61
C GLU A 274 5.28 22.86 0.43
N GLY A 275 6.18 21.99 -0.03
CA GLY A 275 7.01 21.10 0.78
C GLY A 275 6.33 19.79 1.18
N ALA A 276 7.16 18.85 1.66
CA ALA A 276 6.74 17.49 2.00
C ALA A 276 5.59 17.45 3.02
N VAL A 277 5.67 18.26 4.08
CA VAL A 277 4.69 18.26 5.19
C VAL A 277 3.31 18.72 4.73
N ALA A 278 3.24 19.79 3.94
CA ALA A 278 1.98 20.27 3.37
C ALA A 278 1.31 19.21 2.46
N ASN A 279 2.09 18.24 2.00
CA ASN A 279 1.68 17.17 1.12
C ASN A 279 1.58 15.81 1.81
N GLY A 280 1.48 15.78 3.15
CA GLY A 280 1.12 14.61 3.94
C GLY A 280 2.27 13.85 4.58
N TYR A 281 3.53 14.27 4.39
CA TYR A 281 4.63 13.74 5.20
C TYR A 281 4.55 14.24 6.63
N ILE A 282 5.06 13.44 7.56
CA ILE A 282 5.20 13.81 8.97
C ILE A 282 6.67 13.85 9.30
N VAL A 283 7.14 14.96 9.87
CA VAL A 283 8.52 15.06 10.36
C VAL A 283 8.60 14.30 11.68
N LEU A 284 9.48 13.32 11.75
CA LEU A 284 9.77 12.58 12.97
C LEU A 284 11.14 12.99 13.50
N GLU A 285 11.15 13.51 14.73
CA GLU A 285 12.36 13.61 15.56
C GLU A 285 12.78 12.23 16.07
N LYS A 286 13.98 12.12 16.63
CA LYS A 286 14.47 10.87 17.23
C LYS A 286 13.46 10.32 18.24
N ALA A 287 13.18 9.02 18.12
CA ALA A 287 12.19 8.26 18.89
C ALA A 287 10.72 8.65 18.68
N GLN A 288 10.40 9.59 17.78
CA GLN A 288 9.02 9.84 17.39
C GLN A 288 8.51 8.78 16.41
N THR A 289 7.19 8.57 16.44
CA THR A 289 6.53 7.49 15.73
C THR A 289 5.44 7.98 14.79
N LEU A 290 5.38 7.38 13.61
CA LEU A 290 4.24 7.42 12.71
C LEU A 290 3.52 6.06 12.78
N GLU A 291 2.21 6.08 13.03
CA GLU A 291 1.35 4.90 13.12
C GLU A 291 0.18 4.98 12.13
N THR A 292 -0.04 3.91 11.38
CA THR A 292 -1.15 3.74 10.42
C THR A 292 -1.78 2.35 10.52
N ALA A 293 -2.98 2.20 9.96
CA ALA A 293 -3.74 0.96 9.98
C ALA A 293 -4.62 0.81 8.73
N MET A 294 -4.81 -0.42 8.26
CA MET A 294 -5.74 -0.77 7.19
C MET A 294 -6.49 -2.05 7.56
N LEU A 295 -7.81 -1.96 7.63
CA LEU A 295 -8.71 -3.09 7.81
C LEU A 295 -9.33 -3.48 6.47
N LEU A 296 -9.20 -4.76 6.11
CA LEU A 296 -9.76 -5.37 4.92
C LEU A 296 -10.87 -6.35 5.33
N THR A 297 -12.12 -5.97 5.05
CA THR A 297 -13.32 -6.68 5.48
C THR A 297 -14.02 -7.32 4.28
N PRO A 298 -13.98 -8.66 4.12
CA PRO A 298 -14.76 -9.37 3.11
C PRO A 298 -16.26 -9.15 3.30
N LYS A 299 -16.99 -9.10 2.19
CA LYS A 299 -18.46 -8.99 2.15
C LYS A 299 -19.03 -10.01 1.18
N TYR A 300 -20.20 -10.54 1.51
CA TYR A 300 -21.11 -11.17 0.56
C TYR A 300 -22.07 -10.10 0.03
N LEU A 301 -22.40 -10.16 -1.27
CA LEU A 301 -23.27 -9.20 -1.95
C LEU A 301 -24.69 -9.74 -2.17
#